data_AF-A0A2K3JKU7-F1
#
_entry.id   AF-A0A2K3JKU7-F1
#
_cell.length_a   1.000
_cell.length_b   1.000
_cell.length_c   1.000
_cell.angle_alpha   90.00
_cell.angle_beta   90.00
_cell.angle_gamma   90.00
#
_symmetry.space_group_name_H-M   'P 1'
#
loop_
_entity.id
_entity.type
_entity.pdbx_description
1 polymer ?
#
loop_
_entity_poly.entity_id
_entity_poly.type
_entity_poly.pdbx_seq_one_letter_code
_entity_poly.pdbx_strand_id
1 'polypeptide(L)'
;MAAATATAKRDESSELKERLWKLVKTIVESDDYSLQIADDAIATLSSLKDFKFNNNGTKNSFSSKLDQFTLPPEFRCPISTQLMIDPVILSTGQ
;
A
#
# COMPACT_ATOMS: atom_id res chain seq x y z
N MET A 1 -17.95 14.66 28.76
CA MET A 1 -18.21 15.44 27.53
C MET A 1 -17.20 15.02 26.45
N ALA A 2 -17.36 13.81 25.88
CA ALA A 2 -16.37 13.19 24.99
C ALA A 2 -17.07 12.63 23.74
N ALA A 3 -17.12 13.41 22.66
CA ALA A 3 -17.75 12.99 21.38
C ALA A 3 -17.22 13.72 20.12
N ALA A 4 -16.10 14.44 20.16
CA ALA A 4 -15.70 15.36 19.07
C ALA A 4 -14.63 14.82 18.10
N THR A 5 -14.04 13.64 18.32
CA THR A 5 -12.85 13.20 17.54
C THR A 5 -13.15 12.27 16.36
N ALA A 6 -14.41 11.92 16.09
CA ALA A 6 -14.78 10.98 15.02
C ALA A 6 -15.30 11.62 13.73
N THR A 7 -15.67 12.90 13.74
CA THR A 7 -16.25 13.60 12.57
C THR A 7 -15.17 14.23 11.67
N ALA A 8 -14.11 14.80 12.23
CA ALA A 8 -13.04 15.47 11.45
C ALA A 8 -12.32 14.56 10.44
N LYS A 9 -12.16 13.27 10.74
CA LYS A 9 -11.46 12.31 9.86
C LYS A 9 -12.23 11.95 8.59
N ARG A 10 -13.56 12.05 8.59
CA ARG A 10 -14.37 11.76 7.39
C ARG A 10 -14.34 12.95 6.43
N ASP A 11 -14.46 14.16 6.96
CA ASP A 11 -14.50 15.39 6.16
C ASP A 11 -13.18 15.61 5.39
N GLU A 12 -12.04 15.35 6.02
CA GLU A 12 -10.72 15.47 5.39
C GLU A 12 -10.55 14.49 4.20
N SER A 13 -11.06 13.26 4.35
CA SER A 13 -10.98 12.25 3.29
C SER A 13 -11.86 12.58 2.08
N SER A 14 -13.03 13.21 2.30
CA SER A 14 -13.89 13.68 1.22
C SER A 14 -13.31 14.90 0.51
N GLU A 15 -12.74 15.85 1.26
CA GLU A 15 -12.12 17.05 0.69
C GLU A 15 -10.91 16.69 -0.18
N LEU A 16 -10.05 15.79 0.29
CA LEU A 16 -8.91 15.31 -0.47
C LEU A 16 -9.33 14.59 -1.76
N LYS A 17 -10.44 13.82 -1.73
CA LYS A 17 -10.98 13.16 -2.93
C LYS A 17 -11.57 14.16 -3.93
N GLU A 18 -12.24 15.21 -3.46
CA GLU A 18 -12.76 16.27 -4.32
C GLU A 18 -11.62 17.05 -5.00
N ARG A 19 -10.59 17.41 -4.22
CA ARG A 19 -9.37 18.05 -4.75
C ARG A 19 -8.69 17.18 -5.80
N LEU A 20 -8.51 15.89 -5.52
CA LEU A 20 -7.94 14.95 -6.47
C LEU A 20 -8.79 14.84 -7.74
N TRP A 21 -10.11 14.72 -7.61
CA TRP A 21 -11.02 14.64 -8.75
C TRP A 21 -10.87 15.87 -9.65
N LYS A 22 -10.83 17.07 -9.05
CA LYS A 22 -10.63 18.32 -9.78
C LYS A 22 -9.29 18.34 -10.52
N LEU A 23 -8.20 17.93 -9.85
CA LEU A 23 -6.87 17.86 -10.47
C LEU A 23 -6.88 16.89 -11.65
N VAL A 24 -7.31 15.64 -11.45
CA VAL A 24 -7.37 14.62 -12.50
C VAL A 24 -8.25 15.06 -13.67
N LYS A 25 -9.38 15.69 -13.39
CA LYS A 25 -10.25 16.24 -14.43
C LYS A 25 -9.51 17.28 -15.27
N THR A 26 -8.79 18.21 -14.65
CA THR A 26 -7.95 19.18 -15.38
C THR A 26 -6.87 18.51 -16.23
N ILE A 27 -6.26 17.41 -15.76
CA ILE A 27 -5.26 16.67 -16.55
C ILE A 27 -5.87 16.03 -17.81
N VAL A 28 -7.11 15.54 -17.71
CA VAL A 28 -7.78 14.82 -18.80
C VAL A 28 -8.44 15.76 -19.81
N GLU A 29 -8.99 16.88 -19.33
CA GLU A 29 -9.86 17.76 -20.12
C GLU A 29 -9.16 19.03 -20.63
N SER A 30 -8.03 19.43 -20.03
CA SER A 30 -7.28 20.63 -20.44
C SER A 30 -6.01 20.27 -21.21
N ASP A 31 -5.83 20.88 -22.38
CA ASP A 31 -4.59 20.77 -23.18
C ASP A 31 -3.40 21.53 -22.55
N ASP A 32 -3.68 22.50 -21.64
CA ASP A 32 -2.68 23.28 -20.90
C ASP A 32 -2.25 22.58 -19.58
N TYR A 33 -1.97 21.29 -19.65
CA TYR A 33 -1.47 20.53 -18.51
C TYR A 33 -0.03 20.92 -18.17
N SER A 34 0.15 21.56 -17.00
CA SER A 34 1.47 21.86 -16.48
C SER A 34 1.97 20.76 -15.54
N LEU A 35 3.30 20.60 -15.49
CA LEU A 35 3.97 19.63 -14.61
C LEU A 35 3.61 19.83 -13.13
N GLN A 36 3.30 21.08 -12.73
CA GLN A 36 2.86 21.40 -11.37
C GLN A 36 1.52 20.73 -11.01
N ILE A 37 0.58 20.64 -11.97
CA ILE A 37 -0.70 19.95 -11.76
C ILE A 37 -0.48 18.44 -11.56
N ALA A 38 0.54 17.88 -12.22
CA ALA A 38 1.00 16.51 -12.01
C ALA A 38 1.48 16.30 -10.57
N ASP A 39 2.40 17.17 -10.14
CA ASP A 39 3.04 17.09 -8.83
C ASP A 39 2.00 17.23 -7.72
N ASP A 40 1.05 18.16 -7.87
CA ASP A 40 -0.07 18.35 -6.93
C ASP A 40 -1.00 17.12 -6.88
N ALA A 41 -1.28 16.50 -8.03
CA ALA A 41 -2.09 15.29 -8.09
C ALA A 41 -1.38 14.11 -7.39
N ILE A 42 -0.07 13.96 -7.62
CA ILE A 42 0.77 12.92 -6.98
C ILE A 42 0.83 13.14 -5.46
N ALA A 43 1.01 14.39 -5.01
CA ALA A 43 1.01 14.73 -3.59
C ALA A 43 -0.34 14.42 -2.94
N THR A 44 -1.45 14.79 -3.59
CA THR A 44 -2.81 14.52 -3.08
C THR A 44 -3.12 13.03 -3.04
N LEU A 45 -2.70 12.26 -4.06
CA LEU A 45 -2.79 10.80 -4.09
C LEU A 45 -1.98 10.15 -2.96
N SER A 46 -0.77 10.65 -2.71
CA SER A 46 0.11 10.12 -1.66
C SER A 46 -0.51 10.33 -0.28
N SER A 47 -1.03 11.52 0.00
CA SER A 47 -1.77 11.78 1.23
C SER A 47 -2.98 10.84 1.36
N LEU A 48 -3.82 10.71 0.33
CA LEU A 48 -4.97 9.79 0.34
C LEU A 48 -4.59 8.32 0.54
N LYS A 49 -3.47 7.89 -0.05
CA LYS A 49 -2.92 6.55 0.11
C LYS A 49 -2.60 6.29 1.59
N ASP A 50 -1.92 7.22 2.24
CA ASP A 50 -1.53 7.10 3.64
C ASP A 50 -2.76 7.09 4.56
N PHE A 51 -3.80 7.88 4.25
CA PHE A 51 -5.08 7.80 4.96
C PHE A 51 -5.80 6.45 4.78
N LYS A 52 -5.80 5.87 3.56
CA LYS A 52 -6.49 4.61 3.27
C LYS A 52 -5.80 3.40 3.93
N PHE A 53 -4.46 3.40 3.97
CA PHE A 53 -3.69 2.31 4.59
C PHE A 53 -3.53 2.44 6.11
N ASN A 54 -3.78 3.62 6.69
CA ASN A 54 -3.78 3.78 8.16
C ASN A 54 -5.15 3.45 8.80
N ASN A 55 -6.26 3.55 8.04
CA ASN A 55 -7.60 3.20 8.51
C ASN A 55 -7.99 1.73 8.26
N ASN A 56 -7.53 1.11 7.18
CA ASN A 56 -7.59 -0.34 7.04
C ASN A 56 -6.30 -0.90 7.65
N GLY A 57 -6.37 -1.57 8.80
CA GLY A 57 -5.25 -2.05 9.62
C GLY A 57 -4.20 -2.96 8.96
N THR A 58 -4.10 -3.01 7.65
CA THR A 58 -2.97 -3.56 6.90
C THR A 58 -1.83 -2.54 6.88
N LYS A 59 -1.09 -2.46 8.00
CA LYS A 59 0.31 -2.03 7.95
C LYS A 59 1.01 -2.88 6.90
N ASN A 60 1.24 -2.32 5.72
CA ASN A 60 1.98 -2.95 4.63
C ASN A 60 3.48 -2.96 4.93
N SER A 61 3.83 -3.45 6.13
CA SER A 61 5.15 -4.03 6.31
C SER A 61 5.18 -5.23 5.39
N PHE A 62 6.13 -5.28 4.45
CA PHE A 62 6.36 -6.45 3.60
C PHE A 62 6.44 -7.77 4.42
N SER A 63 6.75 -7.66 5.72
CA SER A 63 6.74 -8.74 6.69
C SER A 63 5.37 -9.44 6.84
N SER A 64 4.23 -8.72 6.81
CA SER A 64 2.91 -9.33 7.04
C SER A 64 2.28 -9.95 5.80
N LYS A 65 2.70 -9.54 4.59
CA LYS A 65 2.30 -10.21 3.33
C LYS A 65 3.10 -11.48 3.06
N LEU A 66 4.33 -11.59 3.58
CA LEU A 66 5.12 -12.82 3.48
C LEU A 66 4.41 -13.98 4.19
N ASP A 67 3.73 -13.70 5.30
CA ASP A 67 2.99 -14.71 6.08
C ASP A 67 1.76 -15.26 5.32
N GLN A 68 1.26 -14.51 4.33
CA GLN A 68 0.16 -14.94 3.46
C GLN A 68 0.64 -15.60 2.15
N PHE A 69 1.93 -15.48 1.81
CA PHE A 69 2.54 -16.34 0.80
C PHE A 69 2.88 -17.66 1.49
N THR A 70 1.99 -18.65 1.37
CA THR A 70 2.33 -20.03 1.68
C THR A 70 3.55 -20.42 0.84
N LEU A 71 4.74 -20.39 1.46
CA LEU A 71 5.98 -20.78 0.81
C LEU A 71 5.81 -22.18 0.21
N PRO A 72 6.09 -22.39 -1.09
CA PRO A 72 6.03 -23.72 -1.67
C PRO A 72 6.90 -24.69 -0.86
N PRO A 73 6.46 -25.95 -0.68
CA PRO A 73 7.17 -26.91 0.18
C PRO A 73 8.60 -27.18 -0.29
N GLU A 74 8.88 -27.00 -1.58
CA GLU A 74 10.18 -27.20 -2.22
C GLU A 74 11.27 -26.21 -1.73
N PHE A 75 10.86 -25.05 -1.21
CA PHE A 75 11.77 -24.03 -0.66
C PHE A 75 11.92 -24.11 0.85
N ARG A 76 11.25 -25.07 1.49
CA ARG A 76 11.27 -25.24 2.95
C ARG A 76 12.23 -26.35 3.34
N CYS A 77 12.95 -26.14 4.43
CA CYS A 77 13.76 -27.18 5.03
C CYS A 77 12.86 -28.34 5.50
N PRO A 78 13.16 -29.60 5.16
CA PRO A 78 12.38 -30.76 5.60
C PRO A 78 12.26 -30.89 7.13
N ILE A 79 13.23 -30.35 7.87
CA ILE A 79 13.30 -30.44 9.34
C ILE A 79 12.67 -29.20 9.98
N SER A 80 13.09 -28.01 9.55
CA SER A 80 12.69 -26.75 10.21
C SER A 80 11.36 -26.20 9.69
N THR A 81 10.89 -26.62 8.50
CA THR A 81 9.75 -26.03 7.77
C THR A 81 9.87 -24.53 7.45
N GLN A 82 11.02 -23.93 7.75
CA GLN A 82 11.39 -22.56 7.43
C GLN A 82 12.04 -22.48 6.05
N LEU A 83 12.04 -21.28 5.44
CA LEU A 83 12.73 -20.99 4.19
C LEU A 83 14.22 -21.40 4.26
N MET A 84 14.69 -22.15 3.26
CA MET A 84 16.10 -22.52 3.14
C MET A 84 16.93 -21.28 2.76
N ILE A 85 17.93 -20.95 3.58
CA ILE A 85 18.89 -19.86 3.30
C ILE A 85 20.05 -20.38 2.45
N ASP A 86 20.46 -21.63 2.68
CA ASP A 86 21.57 -22.28 2.00
C ASP A 86 21.23 -23.75 1.69
N PRO A 87 20.70 -24.07 0.49
CA PRO A 87 20.37 -25.43 0.11
C PRO A 87 21.63 -26.25 -0.20
N VAL A 88 21.73 -27.42 0.43
CA VAL A 88 22.80 -28.39 0.17
C VAL A 88 22.20 -29.57 -0.56
N ILE A 89 22.84 -29.99 -1.65
CA ILE A 89 22.43 -31.17 -2.43
C ILE A 89 23.15 -32.40 -1.88
N LEU A 90 22.39 -33.37 -1.40
CA LEU A 90 22.87 -34.67 -0.96
C LEU A 90 23.10 -35.60 -2.16
N SER A 91 23.86 -36.68 -1.96
CA SER A 91 24.05 -37.73 -2.99
C SER A 91 22.75 -38.43 -3.40
N THR A 92 21.69 -38.30 -2.59
CA THR A 92 20.32 -38.75 -2.89
C THR A 92 19.56 -37.81 -3.83
N GLY A 93 20.11 -36.63 -4.15
CA GLY A 93 19.49 -35.62 -5.01
C GLY A 93 18.47 -34.71 -4.32
N GLN A 94 18.42 -34.72 -2.98
CA GLN A 94 17.65 -33.77 -2.16
C GLN A 94 18.51 -32.59 -1.73
#